data_AF-A0A933DEV2-F1
#
_entry.id   AF-A0A933DEV2-F1
#
_cell.length_a   1.000
_cell.length_b   1.000
_cell.length_c   1.000
_cell.angle_alpha   90.00
_cell.angle_beta   90.00
_cell.angle_gamma   90.00
#
_symmetry.space_group_name_H-M   'P 1'
#
loop_
_entity.id
_entity.type
_entity.pdbx_description
1 polymer ?
#
loop_
_entity_poly.entity_id
_entity_poly.type
_entity_poly.pdbx_seq_one_letter_code
_entity_poly.pdbx_strand_id
1 'polypeptide(L)' 'MTAKEFDFKFEQGKDITPYLNFKEATVVKRVNVDFPIWMVELLDREALKLNISRQAVIKMWIHDRLTHSHR' A
#
# COMPACT_ATOMS: atom_id res chain seq x y z
N MET A 1 6.29 -21.53 13.13
CA MET A 1 5.29 -21.55 14.22
C MET A 1 3.91 -21.45 13.62
N THR A 2 2.89 -21.87 14.35
CA THR A 2 1.50 -21.67 13.96
C THR A 2 1.02 -20.25 14.32
N ALA A 3 -0.01 -19.73 13.63
CA ALA A 3 -0.55 -18.40 13.93
C ALA A 3 -1.01 -18.27 15.40
N LYS A 4 -1.63 -19.34 15.95
CA LYS A 4 -2.07 -19.38 17.37
C LYS A 4 -0.91 -19.25 18.37
N GLU A 5 0.24 -19.86 18.08
CA GLU A 5 1.43 -19.75 18.92
C GLU A 5 2.07 -18.35 18.84
N PHE A 6 2.01 -17.71 17.68
CA PHE A 6 2.45 -16.34 17.48
C PHE A 6 1.61 -15.36 18.31
N ASP A 7 0.28 -15.43 18.15
CA ASP A 7 -0.68 -14.57 18.85
C ASP A 7 -0.53 -14.71 20.37
N PHE A 8 -0.44 -15.95 20.88
CA PHE A 8 -0.23 -16.20 22.29
C PHE A 8 1.05 -15.57 22.85
N LYS A 9 2.16 -15.59 22.08
CA LYS A 9 3.41 -14.94 22.50
C LYS A 9 3.30 -13.42 22.47
N PHE A 10 2.63 -12.86 21.46
CA PHE A 10 2.38 -11.43 21.34
C PHE A 10 1.55 -10.89 22.51
N GLU A 11 0.42 -11.54 22.82
CA GLU A 11 -0.47 -11.16 23.92
C GLU A 11 0.19 -11.26 25.31
N GLN A 12 1.17 -12.15 25.48
CA GLN A 12 1.97 -12.24 26.70
C GLN A 12 3.11 -11.21 26.78
N GLY A 13 3.22 -10.29 25.81
CA GLY A 13 4.30 -9.30 25.75
C GLY A 13 5.68 -9.91 25.53
N LYS A 14 5.76 -11.13 25.00
CA LYS A 14 7.05 -11.77 24.66
C LYS A 14 7.61 -11.16 23.39
N ASP A 15 8.94 -11.15 23.27
CA ASP A 15 9.61 -10.70 22.06
C ASP A 15 9.27 -11.62 20.87
N ILE A 16 8.65 -11.02 19.85
CA ILE A 16 8.29 -11.66 18.59
C ILE A 16 9.19 -11.24 17.42
N THR A 17 10.11 -10.29 17.63
CA THR A 17 11.02 -9.76 16.62
C THR A 17 11.81 -10.84 15.86
N PRO A 18 12.29 -11.94 16.48
CA PRO A 18 13.01 -13.02 15.77
C PRO A 18 12.17 -13.73 14.71
N TYR A 19 10.85 -13.56 14.74
CA TYR A 19 9.93 -14.23 13.85
C TYR A 19 9.34 -13.33 12.77
N LEU A 20 9.65 -12.04 12.79
CA LEU A 20 9.24 -11.08 11.79
C LEU A 20 10.29 -11.02 10.67
N ASN A 21 9.86 -11.16 9.41
CA ASN A 21 10.74 -11.00 8.26
C ASN A 21 10.84 -9.52 7.86
N PHE A 22 11.81 -8.80 8.43
CA PHE A 22 12.05 -7.40 8.06
C PHE A 22 12.70 -7.21 6.69
N LYS A 23 13.27 -8.27 6.07
CA LYS A 23 13.87 -8.15 4.73
C LYS A 23 12.81 -7.88 3.65
N GLU A 24 11.59 -8.36 3.86
CA GLU A 24 10.45 -8.15 2.97
C GLU A 24 9.52 -7.02 3.43
N ALA A 25 9.84 -6.37 4.56
CA ALA A 25 9.03 -5.29 5.07
C ALA A 25 9.11 -4.07 4.12
N THR A 26 7.95 -3.67 3.60
CA THR A 26 7.85 -2.45 2.79
C THR A 26 7.78 -1.24 3.71
N VAL A 27 8.81 -0.39 3.67
CA VAL A 27 8.80 0.90 4.38
C VAL A 27 7.93 1.88 3.60
N VAL A 28 6.79 2.27 4.17
CA VAL A 28 5.86 3.22 3.54
C VAL A 28 6.21 4.66 3.93
N LYS A 29 6.45 5.51 2.93
CA LYS A 29 6.63 6.96 3.13
C LYS A 29 5.40 7.71 2.60
N ARG A 30 4.82 8.59 3.43
CA ARG A 30 3.74 9.50 3.00
C ARG A 30 4.32 10.67 2.20
N VAL A 31 3.66 10.99 1.09
CA VAL A 31 4.00 12.13 0.22
C VAL A 31 2.70 12.87 -0.10
N ASN A 32 2.71 14.19 0.00
CA ASN A 32 1.60 15.06 -0.39
C ASN A 32 1.90 15.63 -1.79
N VAL A 33 0.89 15.66 -2.65
CA VAL A 33 0.98 16.19 -4.02
C VAL A 33 -0.30 16.96 -4.31
N ASP A 34 -0.14 18.19 -4.80
CA ASP A 34 -1.26 19.01 -5.26
C ASP A 34 -1.59 18.70 -6.72
N PHE A 35 -2.89 18.68 -7.03
CA PHE A 35 -3.39 18.42 -8.36
C PHE A 35 -4.33 19.54 -8.82
N PRO A 36 -4.29 19.95 -10.09
CA PRO A 36 -5.33 20.81 -10.66
C PRO A 36 -6.72 20.18 -10.53
N ILE A 37 -7.75 21.01 -10.37
CA ILE A 37 -9.15 20.56 -10.19
C ILE A 37 -9.58 19.61 -11.31
N TRP A 38 -9.31 19.99 -12.57
CA TRP A 38 -9.68 19.17 -13.73
C TRP A 38 -9.06 17.76 -13.69
N MET A 39 -7.88 17.61 -13.10
CA MET A 39 -7.22 16.31 -12.98
C MET A 39 -7.88 15.46 -11.89
N VAL A 40 -8.26 16.07 -10.76
CA VAL A 40 -8.99 15.39 -9.69
C VAL A 40 -10.33 14.88 -10.20
N GLU A 41 -11.06 15.68 -10.96
CA GLU A 41 -12.34 15.28 -11.57
C GLU A 41 -12.20 14.09 -12.52
N LEU A 42 -11.13 14.05 -13.32
CA LEU A 42 -10.86 12.91 -14.20
C LEU A 42 -10.53 11.65 -13.40
N LEU A 43 -9.69 11.78 -12.35
CA LEU A 43 -9.37 10.67 -11.46
C LEU A 43 -10.63 10.13 -10.75
N ASP A 44 -11.56 10.99 -10.38
CA ASP A 44 -12.83 10.60 -9.77
C ASP A 44 -13.74 9.83 -10.71
N ARG A 45 -13.84 10.27 -11.97
CA ARG A 45 -14.60 9.52 -12.99
C ARG A 45 -14.03 8.12 -13.19
N GLU A 46 -12.72 7.98 -13.25
CA GLU A 46 -12.07 6.67 -13.40
C GLU A 46 -12.22 5.80 -12.15
N ALA A 47 -12.10 6.39 -10.96
CA ALA A 47 -12.34 5.70 -9.70
C ALA A 47 -13.77 5.13 -9.63
N LEU A 48 -14.76 5.90 -10.09
CA LEU A 48 -16.16 5.49 -10.12
C LEU A 48 -16.41 4.37 -11.13
N LYS A 49 -15.84 4.46 -12.34
CA LYS A 49 -15.94 3.40 -13.36
C LYS A 49 -15.38 2.06 -12.88
N LEU A 50 -14.27 2.10 -12.14
CA LEU A 50 -13.60 0.91 -11.61
C LEU A 50 -14.14 0.48 -10.24
N ASN A 51 -15.04 1.25 -9.64
CA ASN A 51 -15.57 1.06 -8.28
C ASN A 51 -14.46 0.90 -7.23
N ILE A 52 -13.44 1.76 -7.30
CA ILE A 52 -12.32 1.82 -6.35
C ILE A 52 -12.08 3.25 -5.87
N SER A 53 -11.21 3.43 -4.88
CA SER A 53 -10.84 4.77 -4.42
C SER A 53 -9.94 5.51 -5.43
N ARG A 54 -10.00 6.84 -5.43
CA ARG A 54 -9.06 7.71 -6.16
C ARG A 54 -7.60 7.36 -5.88
N GLN A 55 -7.27 7.06 -4.63
CA GLN A 55 -5.93 6.64 -4.20
C GLN A 55 -5.49 5.32 -4.86
N ALA A 56 -6.41 4.38 -5.06
CA ALA A 56 -6.11 3.13 -5.75
C ALA A 56 -5.81 3.38 -7.24
N VAL A 57 -6.58 4.24 -7.91
CA VAL A 57 -6.32 4.66 -9.30
C VAL A 57 -4.93 5.30 -9.42
N ILE A 58 -4.61 6.27 -8.55
CA ILE A 58 -3.31 6.95 -8.54
C ILE A 58 -2.17 5.95 -8.38
N LYS A 59 -2.26 5.04 -7.39
CA LYS A 59 -1.23 4.03 -7.14
C LYS A 59 -1.06 3.08 -8.32
N MET A 60 -2.16 2.61 -8.91
CA MET A 60 -2.13 1.70 -10.05
C MET A 60 -1.45 2.34 -11.25
N TRP A 61 -1.81 3.57 -11.61
CA TRP A 61 -1.22 4.27 -12.76
C TRP A 61 0.25 4.62 -12.55
N ILE A 62 0.64 5.04 -11.34
CA ILE A 62 2.05 5.28 -11.02
C ILE A 62 2.84 3.97 -11.10
N HIS A 63 2.32 2.88 -10.53
CA HIS A 63 2.95 1.58 -10.60
C HIS A 63 3.14 1.11 -12.04
N ASP A 64 2.09 1.23 -12.87
CA ASP A 64 2.13 0.89 -14.29
C ASP A 64 3.26 1.64 -15.01
N ARG A 65 3.36 2.96 -14.81
CA ARG A 65 4.41 3.78 -15.44
C ARG A 65 5.82 3.46 -14.93
N LEU A 66 5.99 3.21 -13.64
CA LEU A 66 7.31 2.89 -13.07
C LEU A 66 7.79 1.48 -13.44
N THR A 67 6.88 0.53 -13.64
CA THR A 67 7.23 -0.87 -13.99
C THR A 67 7.41 -1.07 -15.49
N HIS A 68 6.64 -0.38 -16.34
CA HIS A 68 6.82 -0.45 -17.79
C HIS A 68 8.10 0.24 -18.28
N SER A 69 8.70 1.12 -17.48
CA SER A 69 9.99 1.75 -17.78
C SER A 69 11.20 0.88 -17.41
N HIS A 70 10.99 -0.36 -16.96
CA HIS A 70 12.04 -1.33 -16.58
C HIS A 70 12.05 -2.58 -17.48
N ARG A 71 11.57 -2.48 -18.72
CA ARG A 71 11.78 -3.46 -19.77
C ARG A 71 12.58 -2.85 -20.92
#